data_AF-A0A5K1ECL5-F1
#
_entry.id   AF-A0A5K1ECL5-F1
#
_cell.length_a   1.000
_cell.length_b   1.000
_cell.length_c   1.000
_cell.angle_alpha   90.00
_cell.angle_beta   90.00
_cell.angle_gamma   90.00
#
_symmetry.space_group_name_H-M   'P 1'
#
loop_
_entity.id
_entity.type
_entity.pdbx_description
1 polymer ?
#
loop_
_entity_poly.entity_id
_entity_poly.type
_entity_poly.pdbx_seq_one_letter_code
_entity_poly.pdbx_strand_id
1 'polypeptide(L)' 'ITPAHDPNDFDVGKRHNLGFINIFTDDGKINSNGGSEFEGMLRFEARVAVVEALKRK' A
#
# COMPACT_ATOMS: atom_id res chain seq x y z
N ILE A 1 -7.91 -6.43 2.95
CA ILE A 1 -6.83 -7.43 2.99
C ILE A 1 -5.74 -7.03 2.00
N THR A 2 -4.48 -7.15 2.38
CA THR A 2 -3.30 -6.74 1.62
C THR A 2 -2.31 -7.91 1.53
N PRO A 3 -2.52 -8.86 0.59
CA PRO A 3 -1.73 -10.09 0.51
C PRO A 3 -0.21 -9.89 0.35
N ALA A 4 0.21 -8.73 -0.17
CA ALA A 4 1.62 -8.39 -0.35
C ALA A 4 2.31 -7.81 0.90
N HIS A 5 1.56 -7.46 1.95
CA HIS A 5 2.08 -6.67 3.09
C HIS A 5 1.75 -7.24 4.47
N ASP A 6 0.85 -8.23 4.55
CA ASP A 6 0.46 -8.88 5.79
C ASP A 6 0.44 -10.41 5.62
N PRO A 7 1.10 -11.17 6.52
CA PRO A 7 1.14 -12.64 6.43
C PRO A 7 -0.23 -13.33 6.54
N ASN A 8 -1.16 -12.79 7.34
CA ASN A 8 -2.49 -13.39 7.44
C ASN A 8 -3.26 -13.18 6.13
N ASP A 9 -3.15 -11.99 5.55
CA ASP A 9 -3.76 -11.67 4.26
C ASP A 9 -3.12 -12.43 3.09
N PHE A 10 -1.84 -12.83 3.21
CA PHE A 10 -1.14 -13.63 2.22
C PHE A 10 -1.79 -15.01 2.03
N ASP A 11 -2.07 -15.72 3.13
CA ASP A 11 -2.70 -17.03 3.08
C ASP A 11 -4.17 -16.95 2.63
N VAL A 12 -4.88 -15.91 3.04
CA VAL A 12 -6.23 -15.60 2.51
C VAL A 12 -6.16 -15.32 1.01
N GLY A 13 -5.19 -14.52 0.57
CA GLY A 13 -4.97 -14.19 -0.83
C GLY A 13 -4.70 -15.42 -1.70
N LYS A 14 -3.89 -16.36 -1.22
CA LYS A 14 -3.66 -17.64 -1.91
C LYS A 14 -4.92 -18.48 -2.03
N ARG A 15 -5.68 -18.63 -0.94
CA ARG A 15 -6.93 -19.43 -0.95
C ARG A 15 -7.98 -18.89 -1.90
N HIS A 16 -8.03 -17.57 -2.07
CA HIS A 16 -9.01 -16.90 -2.92
C HIS A 16 -8.42 -16.45 -4.28
N ASN A 17 -7.20 -16.88 -4.61
CA ASN A 17 -6.51 -16.56 -5.87
C ASN A 17 -6.46 -15.05 -6.18
N LEU A 18 -6.17 -14.23 -5.17
CA LEU A 18 -6.08 -12.78 -5.27
C LEU A 18 -4.72 -12.32 -5.79
N GLY A 19 -4.71 -11.15 -6.44
CA GLY A 19 -3.48 -10.51 -6.88
C GLY A 19 -2.63 -10.00 -5.71
N PHE A 20 -1.31 -10.14 -5.84
CA PHE A 20 -0.33 -9.66 -4.88
C PHE A 20 0.28 -8.35 -5.40
N ILE A 21 -0.34 -7.23 -5.04
CA ILE A 21 0.08 -5.91 -5.51
C ILE A 21 0.96 -5.24 -4.45
N ASN A 22 2.23 -5.01 -4.79
CA ASN A 22 3.16 -4.25 -3.95
C ASN A 22 3.09 -2.75 -4.29
N ILE A 23 2.97 -1.91 -3.26
CA ILE A 23 2.92 -0.44 -3.37
C ILE A 23 4.22 0.23 -2.93
N PHE A 24 5.18 -0.52 -2.37
CA PHE A 24 6.45 0.00 -1.89
C PHE A 24 7.58 -0.36 -2.85
N THR A 25 8.50 0.60 -3.06
CA THR A 25 9.81 0.35 -3.64
C THR A 25 10.76 -0.23 -2.59
N ASP A 26 11.91 -0.75 -3.02
CA ASP A 26 12.95 -1.28 -2.12
C ASP A 26 13.49 -0.22 -1.15
N ASP A 27 13.48 1.05 -1.56
CA ASP A 27 13.84 2.21 -0.72
C ASP A 27 12.75 2.59 0.31
N GLY A 28 11.63 1.87 0.32
CA GLY A 28 10.50 2.15 1.21
C GLY A 28 9.68 3.38 0.82
N LYS A 29 9.72 3.77 -0.47
CA LYS A 29 8.87 4.82 -1.05
C LYS A 29 7.62 4.22 -1.67
N ILE A 30 6.59 5.03 -1.84
CA ILE A 30 5.38 4.65 -2.58
C ILE A 30 5.67 4.63 -4.09
N ASN A 31 5.28 3.56 -4.78
CA ASN A 31 5.33 3.45 -6.24
C ASN A 31 4.00 3.87 -6.90
N SER A 32 3.91 3.78 -8.21
CA SER A 32 2.72 4.13 -9.00
C SER A 32 1.43 3.37 -8.61
N ASN A 33 1.53 2.20 -7.98
CA ASN A 33 0.36 1.46 -7.50
C ASN A 33 -0.26 2.06 -6.22
N GLY A 34 0.48 2.91 -5.48
CA GLY A 34 0.01 3.54 -4.25
C GLY A 34 -0.79 4.84 -4.47
N GLY A 35 -1.05 5.20 -5.73
CA GLY A 35 -1.77 6.40 -6.11
C GLY A 35 -0.83 7.59 -6.41
N SER A 36 -1.13 8.31 -7.48
CA SER A 36 -0.29 9.41 -7.98
C SER A 36 -0.10 10.56 -7.00
N GLU A 37 -1.01 10.74 -6.03
CA GLU A 37 -0.89 11.75 -4.97
C GLU A 37 0.23 11.44 -3.97
N PHE A 38 0.58 10.17 -3.78
CA PHE A 38 1.54 9.71 -2.76
C PHE A 38 2.82 9.13 -3.35
N GLU A 39 2.89 8.96 -4.67
CA GLU A 39 4.05 8.39 -5.36
C GLU A 39 5.34 9.15 -5.04
N GLY A 40 6.41 8.40 -4.74
CA GLY A 40 7.71 8.94 -4.34
C GLY A 40 7.83 9.32 -2.86
N MET A 41 6.74 9.39 -2.09
CA MET A 41 6.78 9.67 -0.65
C MET A 41 7.32 8.47 0.12
N LEU A 42 8.03 8.73 1.23
CA LEU A 42 8.40 7.67 2.17
C LEU A 42 7.16 7.09 2.86
N ARG A 43 7.17 5.79 3.15
CA ARG A 43 6.02 5.07 3.73
C ARG A 43 5.41 5.73 4.98
N PHE A 44 6.23 6.37 5.82
CA PHE A 44 5.75 7.03 7.04
C PHE A 44 5.13 8.40 6.77
N GLU A 45 5.67 9.15 5.82
CA GLU A 45 5.11 10.44 5.39
C GLU A 45 3.80 10.22 4.63
N ALA A 46 3.79 9.24 3.71
CA ALA A 46 2.61 8.82 2.98
C ALA A 46 1.47 8.42 3.92
N ARG A 47 1.77 7.74 5.05
CA ARG A 47 0.76 7.39 6.06
C ARG A 47 0.03 8.62 6.61
N VAL A 48 0.78 9.67 6.96
CA VAL A 48 0.19 10.91 7.48
C VAL A 48 -0.61 11.62 6.38
N ALA A 49 -0.03 11.73 5.18
CA ALA A 49 -0.68 12.37 4.04
C ALA A 49 -2.01 11.68 3.65
N VAL A 50 -2.05 10.35 3.64
CA VAL A 50 -3.26 9.56 3.36
C VAL A 50 -4.34 9.82 4.39
N VAL A 51 -4.01 9.86 5.69
CA VAL A 51 -4.98 10.14 6.75
C VAL A 51 -5.60 11.53 6.57
N GLU A 52 -4.79 12.55 6.28
CA GLU A 52 -5.29 13.90 6.03
C GLU A 52 -6.12 13.96 4.74
N ALA A 53 -5.72 13.27 3.68
CA ALA A 53 -6.50 13.19 2.44
C ALA A 53 -7.88 12.53 2.67
N LEU A 54 -7.96 11.49 3.50
CA LEU A 54 -9.21 10.84 3.86
C LEU A 54 -10.15 11.73 4.68
N LYS A 55 -9.62 12.61 5.54
CA LYS A 55 -10.42 13.58 6.32
C LYS A 55 -11.00 14.71 5.47
N ARG A 56 -10.38 15.01 4.33
CA ARG A 56 -10.82 16.07 3.40
C ARG A 56 -11.93 15.60 2.45
N LYS A 57 -12.26 14.32 2.44
CA LYS A 57 -13.36 13.74 1.66
C LYS A 57 -14.62 13.63 2.50
#